data_AF-A0AA48GWR6-F1
#
_entry.id   AF-A0AA48GWR6-F1
#
_cell.length_a   1.000
_cell.length_b   1.000
_cell.length_c   1.000
_cell.angle_alpha   90.00
_cell.angle_beta   90.00
_cell.angle_gamma   90.00
#
_symmetry.space_group_name_H-M   'P 1'
#
loop_
_entity.id
_entity.type
_entity.pdbx_description
1 polymer ?
#
loop_
_entity_poly.entity_id
_entity_poly.type
_entity_poly.pdbx_seq_one_letter_code
_entity_poly.pdbx_strand_id
1 'polypeptide(L)'
;MSRANANPSIVTALKELPGNVWKSIFRNPIPGNDLERSSTSFTNFFLHIHPVKVHRNSLRPAYTLGLGLISFFLFMILVTTGILLMFYYVPSTAQAYDRMLDLRGTVAFGTILRNMHRWSAHGMVAFVFLHLCRVFLTGSYKKPREFNWVVGVILFLLTLFMSFTGYLLPWDQLAFWAITVGTAIAGYAPVVGKDIQFLLMGGSTVGQEALLRFYVLHVAVLPAVLTLMIAIHFWRIRKDGGLSRPADSDPTPPMEMMAAGTPDPKPVLLEPRRTYGLQGLVRGPLTKVGNIPDNTVYSWPHLFMAELFVFVLTLSAVLVLALLFNAPLEEPVNVMHPPNPAKAPWYFLGLQEMVSYSAFWGGIGVPGIFVMLLLATPYLDRGPKGVGKWFSRDRLLANTIFLSFVLANVIFVIIGTFFRGPNWAFVTPW
;
A
#
# COMPACT_ATOMS: atom_id res chain seq x y z
N MET A 1 -51.84 -3.40 -34.17
CA MET A 1 -51.32 -4.68 -34.70
C MET A 1 -50.55 -5.38 -33.58
N SER A 2 -51.09 -6.52 -33.13
CA SER A 2 -50.58 -7.35 -32.05
C SER A 2 -49.25 -8.00 -32.45
N ARG A 3 -48.15 -7.68 -31.75
CA ARG A 3 -46.94 -8.51 -31.78
C ARG A 3 -47.17 -9.66 -30.80
N ALA A 4 -47.51 -10.83 -31.32
CA ALA A 4 -47.55 -12.05 -30.55
C ALA A 4 -46.14 -12.31 -29.95
N ASN A 5 -46.04 -12.25 -28.62
CA ASN A 5 -44.91 -12.77 -27.88
C ASN A 5 -44.94 -14.31 -28.00
N ALA A 6 -44.36 -14.84 -29.08
CA ALA A 6 -44.06 -16.26 -29.15
C ALA A 6 -42.89 -16.53 -28.21
N ASN A 7 -43.12 -17.31 -27.15
CA ASN A 7 -42.04 -17.79 -26.29
C ASN A 7 -41.01 -18.53 -27.17
N PRO A 8 -39.71 -18.19 -27.06
CA PRO A 8 -38.69 -18.84 -27.87
C PRO A 8 -38.72 -20.35 -27.62
N SER A 9 -38.64 -21.14 -28.69
CA SER A 9 -38.55 -22.60 -28.56
C SER A 9 -37.33 -22.98 -27.72
N ILE A 10 -37.39 -24.10 -26.97
CA ILE A 10 -36.27 -24.59 -26.15
C ILE A 10 -34.99 -24.74 -27.00
N VAL A 11 -35.12 -25.13 -28.27
CA VAL A 11 -34.00 -25.25 -29.21
C VAL A 11 -33.37 -23.89 -29.53
N THR A 12 -34.19 -22.83 -29.69
CA THR A 12 -33.70 -21.45 -29.88
C THR A 12 -33.02 -20.94 -28.60
N ALA A 13 -33.61 -21.20 -27.43
CA ALA A 13 -33.04 -20.81 -26.15
C ALA A 13 -31.68 -21.48 -25.89
N LEU A 14 -31.52 -22.76 -26.24
CA LEU A 14 -30.25 -23.50 -26.13
C LEU A 14 -29.19 -22.97 -27.11
N LYS A 15 -29.57 -22.63 -28.34
CA LYS A 15 -28.64 -22.04 -29.33
C LYS A 15 -28.17 -20.65 -28.93
N GLU A 16 -29.04 -19.85 -28.32
CA GLU A 16 -28.71 -18.50 -27.83
C GLU A 16 -28.09 -18.51 -26.42
N LEU A 17 -28.09 -19.65 -25.73
CA LEU A 17 -27.64 -19.79 -24.34
C LEU A 17 -26.23 -19.26 -24.11
N PRO A 18 -25.21 -19.55 -24.94
CA PRO A 18 -23.87 -18.97 -24.77
C PRO A 18 -23.88 -17.45 -24.89
N GLY A 19 -24.64 -16.89 -25.85
CA GLY A 19 -24.76 -15.45 -26.04
C GLY A 19 -25.55 -14.76 -24.92
N ASN A 20 -26.57 -15.42 -24.39
CA ASN A 20 -27.39 -14.94 -23.29
C ASN A 20 -26.64 -15.01 -21.95
N VAL A 21 -25.87 -16.07 -21.71
CA VAL A 21 -24.93 -16.16 -20.57
C VAL A 21 -23.85 -15.10 -20.69
N TRP A 22 -23.31 -14.87 -21.90
CA TRP A 22 -22.34 -13.80 -22.11
C TRP A 22 -22.94 -12.41 -21.83
N LYS A 23 -24.13 -12.10 -22.37
CA LYS A 23 -24.81 -10.81 -22.16
C LYS A 23 -25.30 -10.62 -20.72
N SER A 24 -25.57 -11.70 -19.98
CA SER A 24 -25.98 -11.59 -18.57
C SER A 24 -24.80 -11.17 -17.66
N ILE A 25 -23.59 -11.60 -18.01
CA ILE A 25 -22.34 -11.25 -17.34
C ILE A 25 -21.81 -9.90 -17.86
N PHE A 26 -21.79 -9.70 -19.18
CA PHE A 26 -21.30 -8.50 -19.87
C PHE A 26 -22.47 -7.75 -20.51
N ARG A 27 -23.12 -6.90 -19.70
CA ARG A 27 -24.36 -6.21 -20.09
C ARG A 27 -24.19 -5.13 -21.17
N ASN A 28 -22.97 -4.63 -21.38
CA ASN A 28 -22.68 -3.56 -22.34
C ASN A 28 -21.63 -4.01 -23.37
N PRO A 29 -21.78 -3.62 -24.66
CA PRO A 29 -20.75 -3.82 -25.68
C PRO A 29 -19.50 -2.96 -25.40
N ILE A 30 -18.40 -3.24 -26.11
CA ILE A 30 -17.19 -2.41 -26.03
C ILE A 30 -17.56 -0.96 -26.40
N PRO A 31 -17.30 0.01 -25.51
CA PRO A 31 -17.86 1.35 -25.67
C PRO A 31 -17.17 2.12 -26.80
N GLY A 32 -17.95 2.52 -27.80
CA GLY A 32 -17.52 3.29 -28.97
C GLY A 32 -17.59 4.80 -28.76
N ASN A 33 -18.46 5.27 -27.85
CA ASN A 33 -18.64 6.69 -27.54
C ASN A 33 -18.49 7.00 -26.03
N ASP A 34 -18.43 8.28 -25.70
CA ASP A 34 -18.19 8.80 -24.35
C ASP A 34 -19.28 8.41 -23.33
N LEU A 35 -20.54 8.38 -23.76
CA LEU A 35 -21.66 7.98 -22.92
C LEU A 35 -21.56 6.51 -22.55
N GLU A 36 -21.25 5.66 -23.52
CA GLU A 36 -21.04 4.22 -23.32
C GLU A 36 -19.85 3.94 -22.40
N ARG A 37 -18.75 4.71 -22.51
CA ARG A 37 -17.58 4.56 -21.62
C ARG A 37 -17.93 4.88 -20.17
N SER A 38 -18.71 5.94 -19.96
CA SER A 38 -19.23 6.32 -18.64
C SER A 38 -20.17 5.24 -18.09
N SER A 39 -21.19 4.84 -18.88
CA SER A 39 -22.15 3.80 -18.50
C SER A 39 -21.47 2.47 -18.16
N THR A 40 -20.50 2.05 -18.96
CA THR A 40 -19.73 0.82 -18.73
C THR A 40 -18.97 0.86 -17.41
N SER A 41 -18.38 2.01 -17.06
CA SER A 41 -17.69 2.18 -15.78
C SER A 41 -18.64 2.11 -14.58
N PHE A 42 -19.88 2.58 -14.72
CA PHE A 42 -20.88 2.55 -13.64
C PHE A 42 -21.61 1.21 -13.48
N THR A 43 -21.84 0.51 -14.58
CA THR A 43 -22.67 -0.71 -14.61
C THR A 43 -21.86 -2.00 -14.44
N ASN A 44 -20.54 -1.95 -14.67
CA ASN A 44 -19.66 -3.10 -14.54
C ASN A 44 -19.10 -3.20 -13.11
N PHE A 45 -19.27 -4.36 -12.48
CA PHE A 45 -18.81 -4.62 -11.11
C PHE A 45 -17.29 -4.52 -10.93
N PHE A 46 -16.47 -4.68 -11.96
CA PHE A 46 -15.02 -4.49 -11.81
C PHE A 46 -14.61 -3.04 -12.03
N LEU A 47 -15.22 -2.38 -13.03
CA LEU A 47 -14.89 -0.99 -13.37
C LEU A 47 -15.49 0.05 -12.43
N HIS A 48 -16.50 -0.32 -11.62
CA HIS A 48 -17.09 0.61 -10.65
C HIS A 48 -16.10 1.05 -9.57
N ILE A 49 -15.02 0.27 -9.35
CA ILE A 49 -13.97 0.58 -8.38
C ILE A 49 -13.17 1.79 -8.87
N HIS A 50 -12.91 1.86 -10.18
CA HIS A 50 -12.19 2.95 -10.82
C HIS A 50 -13.04 4.23 -10.89
N PRO A 51 -12.41 5.41 -10.85
CA PRO A 51 -13.08 6.64 -11.26
C PRO A 51 -13.43 6.56 -12.76
N VAL A 52 -14.50 7.23 -13.20
CA VAL A 52 -14.87 7.24 -14.63
C VAL A 52 -13.82 7.94 -15.49
N LYS A 53 -13.28 9.04 -14.95
CA LYS A 53 -12.24 9.86 -15.60
C LYS A 53 -11.08 10.09 -14.63
N VAL A 54 -9.88 10.12 -15.17
CA VAL A 54 -8.64 10.49 -14.47
C VAL A 54 -7.96 11.65 -15.16
N HIS A 55 -7.21 12.44 -14.40
CA HIS A 55 -6.45 13.54 -14.96
C HIS A 55 -5.21 13.03 -15.71
N ARG A 56 -4.86 13.65 -16.84
CA ARG A 56 -3.69 13.20 -17.63
C ARG A 56 -2.38 13.27 -16.85
N ASN A 57 -2.22 14.25 -15.95
CA ASN A 57 -1.03 14.34 -15.11
C ASN A 57 -0.84 13.13 -14.17
N SER A 58 -1.95 12.49 -13.77
CA SER A 58 -1.93 11.30 -12.91
C SER A 58 -1.38 10.07 -13.63
N LEU A 59 -1.49 10.02 -14.96
CA LEU A 59 -0.99 8.92 -15.80
C LEU A 59 0.48 9.10 -16.21
N ARG A 60 1.11 10.23 -15.89
CA ARG A 60 2.52 10.47 -16.23
C ARG A 60 3.43 9.58 -15.39
N PRO A 61 4.26 8.70 -15.99
CA PRO A 61 5.15 7.81 -15.24
C PRO A 61 6.11 8.58 -14.31
N ALA A 62 6.70 9.68 -14.79
CA ALA A 62 7.61 10.51 -13.99
C ALA A 62 6.95 11.18 -12.78
N TYR A 63 5.62 11.29 -12.77
CA TYR A 63 4.90 11.94 -11.67
C TYR A 63 4.59 10.98 -10.53
N THR A 64 4.03 9.80 -10.83
CA THR A 64 3.61 8.82 -9.82
C THR A 64 4.66 7.74 -9.57
N LEU A 65 5.54 7.51 -10.55
CA LEU A 65 6.51 6.41 -10.59
C LEU A 65 5.87 5.02 -10.42
N GLY A 66 4.53 4.92 -10.55
CA GLY A 66 3.79 3.70 -10.27
C GLY A 66 3.86 3.19 -8.82
N LEU A 67 4.54 3.88 -7.89
CA LEU A 67 4.95 3.32 -6.59
C LEU A 67 3.78 2.80 -5.74
N GLY A 68 2.64 3.49 -5.75
CA GLY A 68 1.45 3.07 -5.03
C GLY A 68 0.82 1.80 -5.64
N LEU A 69 0.78 1.70 -6.97
CA LEU A 69 0.28 0.53 -7.69
C LEU A 69 1.23 -0.67 -7.55
N ILE A 70 2.54 -0.43 -7.65
CA ILE A 70 3.56 -1.47 -7.42
C ILE A 70 3.40 -2.05 -6.02
N SER A 71 3.27 -1.20 -5.00
CA SER A 71 3.04 -1.64 -3.61
C SER A 71 1.75 -2.47 -3.49
N PHE A 72 0.66 -2.04 -4.11
CA PHE A 72 -0.59 -2.80 -4.11
C PHE A 72 -0.45 -4.17 -4.79
N PHE A 73 0.22 -4.27 -5.93
CA PHE A 73 0.43 -5.53 -6.62
C PHE A 73 1.40 -6.46 -5.87
N LEU A 74 2.43 -5.91 -5.23
CA LEU A 74 3.29 -6.69 -4.32
C LEU A 74 2.49 -7.27 -3.16
N PHE A 75 1.56 -6.51 -2.58
CA PHE A 75 0.63 -7.03 -1.58
C PHE A 75 -0.27 -8.16 -2.12
N MET A 76 -0.81 -8.01 -3.34
CA MET A 76 -1.60 -9.09 -3.96
C MET A 76 -0.77 -10.37 -4.20
N ILE A 77 0.48 -10.22 -4.66
CA ILE A 77 1.42 -11.34 -4.81
C ILE A 77 1.67 -11.99 -3.45
N LEU A 78 1.92 -11.19 -2.40
CA LEU A 78 2.14 -11.70 -1.03
C LEU A 78 0.94 -12.49 -0.51
N VAL A 79 -0.27 -11.97 -0.64
CA VAL A 79 -1.49 -12.67 -0.21
C VAL A 79 -1.66 -13.98 -0.98
N THR A 80 -1.53 -13.94 -2.30
CA THR A 80 -1.72 -15.13 -3.15
C THR A 80 -0.67 -16.20 -2.84
N THR A 81 0.61 -15.82 -2.81
CA THR A 81 1.70 -16.75 -2.49
C THR A 81 1.63 -17.23 -1.05
N GLY A 82 1.21 -16.39 -0.12
CA GLY A 82 1.01 -16.74 1.30
C GLY A 82 -0.07 -17.80 1.48
N ILE A 83 -1.23 -17.63 0.84
CA ILE A 83 -2.31 -18.64 0.85
C ILE A 83 -1.80 -19.97 0.29
N LEU A 84 -1.05 -19.95 -0.81
CA LEU A 84 -0.48 -21.17 -1.38
C LEU A 84 0.54 -21.84 -0.43
N LEU A 85 1.37 -21.06 0.26
CA LEU A 85 2.32 -21.57 1.24
C LEU A 85 1.64 -22.17 2.47
N MET A 86 0.45 -21.67 2.87
CA MET A 86 -0.30 -22.22 3.99
C MET A 86 -0.66 -23.71 3.82
N PHE A 87 -0.84 -24.19 2.58
CA PHE A 87 -1.12 -25.60 2.32
C PHE A 87 0.06 -26.54 2.67
N TYR A 88 1.28 -26.01 2.75
CA TYR A 88 2.50 -26.79 2.98
C TYR A 88 3.15 -26.52 4.34
N TYR A 89 2.73 -25.46 5.03
CA TYR A 89 3.36 -25.01 6.27
C TYR A 89 2.64 -25.56 7.51
N VAL A 90 3.42 -26.01 8.50
CA VAL A 90 2.92 -26.45 9.80
C VAL A 90 3.50 -25.54 10.89
N PRO A 91 2.68 -24.78 11.64
CA PRO A 91 3.14 -23.86 12.68
C PRO A 91 3.56 -24.60 13.97
N SER A 92 4.54 -25.50 13.87
CA SER A 92 5.10 -26.25 15.00
C SER A 92 6.61 -26.08 15.07
N THR A 93 7.18 -25.80 16.24
CA THR A 93 8.63 -25.62 16.41
C THR A 93 9.42 -26.87 16.08
N ALA A 94 8.80 -28.05 16.14
CA ALA A 94 9.40 -29.32 15.77
C ALA A 94 9.42 -29.59 14.26
N GLN A 95 8.61 -28.87 13.46
CA GLN A 95 8.44 -29.16 12.03
C GLN A 95 8.60 -27.94 11.12
N ALA A 96 8.48 -26.71 11.63
CA ALA A 96 8.42 -25.50 10.82
C ALA A 96 9.64 -25.35 9.91
N TYR A 97 10.84 -25.63 10.46
CA TYR A 97 12.08 -25.62 9.70
C TYR A 97 12.11 -26.70 8.63
N ASP A 98 11.71 -27.93 8.97
CA ASP A 98 11.66 -29.05 8.02
C ASP A 98 10.69 -28.76 6.86
N ARG A 99 9.56 -28.08 7.12
CA ARG A 99 8.65 -27.63 6.06
C ARG A 99 9.29 -26.61 5.12
N MET A 100 10.26 -25.82 5.59
CA MET A 100 11.04 -24.95 4.70
C MET A 100 12.00 -25.76 3.81
N LEU A 101 12.55 -26.87 4.31
CA LEU A 101 13.36 -27.79 3.52
C LEU A 101 12.52 -28.56 2.50
N ASP A 102 11.33 -29.02 2.88
CA ASP A 102 10.37 -29.67 1.97
C ASP A 102 9.99 -28.76 0.79
N LEU A 103 9.77 -27.47 1.06
CA LEU A 103 9.51 -26.47 0.00
C LEU A 103 10.68 -26.31 -0.97
N ARG A 104 11.92 -26.57 -0.52
CA ARG A 104 13.11 -26.50 -1.37
C ARG A 104 13.36 -27.76 -2.18
N GLY A 105 13.11 -28.92 -1.58
CA GLY A 105 13.48 -30.22 -2.15
C GLY A 105 12.34 -30.98 -2.84
N THR A 106 11.15 -30.97 -2.26
CA THR A 106 10.10 -31.96 -2.58
C THR A 106 8.88 -31.34 -3.25
N VAL A 107 8.51 -30.11 -2.90
CA VAL A 107 7.31 -29.45 -3.44
C VAL A 107 7.58 -28.88 -4.82
N ALA A 108 6.77 -29.25 -5.81
CA ALA A 108 6.85 -28.71 -7.16
C ALA A 108 6.69 -27.18 -7.15
N PHE A 109 7.64 -26.47 -7.75
CA PHE A 109 7.73 -25.00 -7.72
C PHE A 109 7.79 -24.37 -6.32
N GLY A 110 8.03 -25.16 -5.26
CA GLY A 110 8.05 -24.68 -3.87
C GLY A 110 9.12 -23.60 -3.62
N THR A 111 10.32 -23.78 -4.17
CA THR A 111 11.40 -22.79 -4.12
C THR A 111 10.98 -21.46 -4.75
N ILE A 112 10.38 -21.49 -5.93
CA ILE A 112 9.93 -20.28 -6.63
C ILE A 112 8.84 -19.59 -5.81
N LEU A 113 7.86 -20.36 -5.31
CA LEU A 113 6.77 -19.83 -4.50
C LEU A 113 7.29 -19.11 -3.24
N ARG A 114 8.22 -19.75 -2.52
CA ARG A 114 8.86 -19.18 -1.34
C ARG A 114 9.69 -17.93 -1.69
N ASN A 115 10.47 -17.99 -2.77
CA ASN A 115 11.29 -16.88 -3.22
C ASN A 115 10.41 -15.69 -3.62
N MET A 116 9.33 -15.91 -4.37
CA MET A 116 8.38 -14.86 -4.74
C MET A 116 7.78 -14.20 -3.50
N HIS A 117 7.36 -14.99 -2.51
CA HIS A 117 6.81 -14.44 -1.26
C HIS A 117 7.86 -13.59 -0.51
N ARG A 118 9.09 -14.11 -0.36
CA ARG A 118 10.16 -13.42 0.35
C ARG A 118 10.60 -12.13 -0.36
N TRP A 119 10.85 -12.19 -1.66
CA TRP A 119 11.31 -11.04 -2.43
C TRP A 119 10.21 -9.99 -2.58
N SER A 120 8.94 -10.41 -2.69
CA SER A 120 7.81 -9.48 -2.67
C SER A 120 7.70 -8.75 -1.33
N ALA A 121 8.02 -9.40 -0.20
CA ALA A 121 8.01 -8.75 1.12
C ALA A 121 9.08 -7.65 1.21
N HIS A 122 10.31 -7.94 0.77
CA HIS A 122 11.38 -6.93 0.70
C HIS A 122 11.02 -5.78 -0.25
N GLY A 123 10.48 -6.11 -1.43
CA GLY A 123 9.98 -5.13 -2.39
C GLY A 123 8.89 -4.25 -1.78
N MET A 124 7.91 -4.85 -1.08
CA MET A 124 6.80 -4.13 -0.49
C MET A 124 7.27 -3.06 0.49
N VAL A 125 8.20 -3.40 1.39
CA VAL A 125 8.78 -2.43 2.33
C VAL A 125 9.49 -1.29 1.58
N ALA A 126 10.30 -1.62 0.57
CA ALA A 126 11.01 -0.62 -0.22
C ALA A 126 10.06 0.32 -1.00
N PHE A 127 9.08 -0.24 -1.71
CA PHE A 127 8.16 0.53 -2.55
C PHE A 127 7.17 1.36 -1.74
N VAL A 128 6.70 0.88 -0.57
CA VAL A 128 5.88 1.69 0.34
C VAL A 128 6.69 2.85 0.92
N PHE A 129 7.96 2.61 1.30
CA PHE A 129 8.84 3.69 1.75
C PHE A 129 9.08 4.73 0.66
N LEU A 130 9.39 4.30 -0.57
CA LEU A 130 9.53 5.20 -1.71
C LEU A 130 8.23 5.94 -2.03
N HIS A 131 7.07 5.28 -1.90
CA HIS A 131 5.76 5.90 -2.06
C HIS A 131 5.53 7.01 -1.03
N LEU A 132 5.87 6.76 0.24
CA LEU A 132 5.82 7.76 1.31
C LEU A 132 6.73 8.96 1.00
N CYS A 133 7.98 8.72 0.59
CA CYS A 133 8.91 9.76 0.17
C CYS A 133 8.35 10.59 -0.99
N ARG A 134 7.80 9.95 -2.02
CA ARG A 134 7.18 10.64 -3.16
C ARG A 134 6.02 11.53 -2.71
N VAL A 135 5.12 11.02 -1.86
CA VAL A 135 3.96 11.76 -1.36
C VAL A 135 4.40 12.96 -0.53
N PHE A 136 5.45 12.81 0.28
CA PHE A 136 6.04 13.91 1.04
C PHE A 136 6.67 14.98 0.15
N LEU A 137 7.57 14.59 -0.76
CA LEU A 137 8.33 15.50 -1.63
C LEU A 137 7.43 16.28 -2.60
N THR A 138 6.32 15.68 -3.02
CA THR A 138 5.30 16.34 -3.85
C THR A 138 4.23 17.09 -3.05
N GLY A 139 4.25 17.03 -1.72
CA GLY A 139 3.27 17.73 -0.87
C GLY A 139 1.85 17.21 -1.06
N SER A 140 1.74 15.94 -1.44
CA SER A 140 0.46 15.30 -1.81
C SER A 140 -0.41 14.99 -0.60
N TYR A 141 0.14 15.05 0.61
CA TYR A 141 -0.56 14.87 1.89
C TYR A 141 -1.40 16.08 2.31
N LYS A 142 -1.20 17.25 1.68
CA LYS A 142 -1.90 18.48 2.06
C LYS A 142 -3.39 18.42 1.73
N LYS A 143 -4.16 19.39 2.24
CA LYS A 143 -5.60 19.50 2.06
C LYS A 143 -6.07 19.20 0.63
N PRO A 144 -7.13 18.39 0.44
CA PRO A 144 -7.97 17.68 1.42
C PRO A 144 -7.52 16.25 1.80
N ARG A 145 -6.23 15.91 1.66
CA ARG A 145 -5.71 14.53 1.75
C ARG A 145 -5.00 14.22 3.09
N GLU A 146 -5.19 15.05 4.11
CA GLU A 146 -4.52 14.92 5.42
C GLU A 146 -4.82 13.56 6.06
N PHE A 147 -6.10 13.17 6.05
CA PHE A 147 -6.54 11.89 6.56
C PHE A 147 -5.93 10.71 5.79
N ASN A 148 -5.83 10.82 4.46
CA ASN A 148 -5.26 9.76 3.64
C ASN A 148 -3.75 9.56 3.93
N TRP A 149 -3.04 10.62 4.28
CA TRP A 149 -1.66 10.54 4.72
C TRP A 149 -1.51 9.80 6.05
N VAL A 150 -2.37 10.09 7.04
CA VAL A 150 -2.38 9.36 8.31
C VAL A 150 -2.62 7.87 8.08
N VAL A 151 -3.60 7.53 7.24
CA VAL A 151 -3.84 6.13 6.82
C VAL A 151 -2.60 5.54 6.16
N GLY A 152 -1.90 6.29 5.29
CA GLY A 152 -0.65 5.87 4.66
C GLY A 152 0.49 5.59 5.65
N VAL A 153 0.66 6.42 6.69
CA VAL A 153 1.65 6.18 7.74
C VAL A 153 1.30 4.92 8.54
N ILE A 154 0.02 4.72 8.88
CA ILE A 154 -0.46 3.50 9.55
C ILE A 154 -0.20 2.26 8.66
N LEU A 155 -0.48 2.34 7.35
CA LEU A 155 -0.20 1.28 6.39
C LEU A 155 1.29 0.95 6.31
N PHE A 156 2.17 1.95 6.37
CA PHE A 156 3.62 1.73 6.43
C PHE A 156 4.02 0.96 7.68
N LEU A 157 3.51 1.35 8.86
CA LEU A 157 3.76 0.62 10.12
C LEU A 157 3.22 -0.81 10.10
N LEU A 158 2.00 -1.00 9.58
CA LEU A 158 1.41 -2.33 9.40
C LEU A 158 2.23 -3.18 8.42
N THR A 159 2.81 -2.59 7.37
CA THR A 159 3.69 -3.29 6.44
C THR A 159 4.96 -3.77 7.13
N LEU A 160 5.60 -2.92 7.95
CA LEU A 160 6.76 -3.32 8.76
C LEU A 160 6.40 -4.44 9.75
N PHE A 161 5.25 -4.34 10.41
CA PHE A 161 4.80 -5.36 11.36
C PHE A 161 4.44 -6.68 10.67
N MET A 162 3.77 -6.62 9.52
CA MET A 162 3.49 -7.77 8.66
C MET A 162 4.80 -8.46 8.21
N SER A 163 5.82 -7.67 7.84
CA SER A 163 7.14 -8.19 7.46
C SER A 163 7.85 -8.86 8.64
N PHE A 164 7.82 -8.26 9.83
CA PHE A 164 8.38 -8.83 11.06
C PHE A 164 7.71 -10.16 11.42
N THR A 165 6.37 -10.20 11.41
CA THR A 165 5.60 -11.41 11.77
C THR A 165 5.75 -12.55 10.77
N GLY A 166 6.04 -12.28 9.49
CA GLY A 166 6.33 -13.31 8.50
C GLY A 166 7.77 -13.81 8.54
N TYR A 167 8.70 -12.91 8.93
CA TYR A 167 10.13 -13.22 8.99
C TYR A 167 10.46 -14.38 9.92
N LEU A 168 9.63 -14.58 10.95
CA LEU A 168 9.85 -15.61 11.94
C LEU A 168 9.39 -17.02 11.56
N LEU A 169 8.48 -17.14 10.59
CA LEU A 169 7.83 -18.41 10.27
C LEU A 169 8.78 -19.50 9.75
N PRO A 170 9.89 -19.20 9.07
CA PRO A 170 10.87 -20.23 8.71
C PRO A 170 11.48 -20.96 9.91
N TRP A 171 11.43 -20.36 11.11
CA TRP A 171 11.97 -20.90 12.34
C TRP A 171 13.44 -21.34 12.21
N ASP A 172 14.24 -20.52 11.52
CA ASP A 172 15.69 -20.65 11.43
C ASP A 172 16.39 -19.81 12.52
N GLN A 173 17.71 -19.95 12.62
CA GLN A 173 18.48 -19.29 13.67
C GLN A 173 18.28 -17.77 13.67
N LEU A 174 18.21 -17.14 12.51
CA LEU A 174 18.03 -15.70 12.41
C LEU A 174 16.62 -15.25 12.80
N ALA A 175 15.60 -16.00 12.39
CA ALA A 175 14.22 -15.80 12.78
C ALA A 175 14.03 -15.81 14.31
N PHE A 176 14.58 -16.81 15.00
CA PHE A 176 14.41 -16.98 16.44
C PHE A 176 14.98 -15.80 17.25
N TRP A 177 16.19 -15.35 16.92
CA TRP A 177 16.81 -14.21 17.60
C TRP A 177 16.15 -12.89 17.23
N ALA A 178 15.69 -12.73 15.99
CA ALA A 178 14.94 -11.55 15.58
C ALA A 178 13.66 -11.37 16.41
N ILE A 179 12.89 -12.45 16.66
CA ILE A 179 11.71 -12.38 17.54
C ILE A 179 12.13 -12.06 18.97
N THR A 180 13.15 -12.75 19.50
CA THR A 180 13.59 -12.59 20.88
C THR A 180 13.97 -11.14 21.18
N VAL A 181 14.72 -10.50 20.27
CA VAL A 181 15.07 -9.08 20.37
C VAL A 181 13.84 -8.19 20.13
N GLY A 182 13.02 -8.49 19.13
CA GLY A 182 11.83 -7.70 18.79
C GLY A 182 10.79 -7.64 19.91
N THR A 183 10.47 -8.78 20.54
CA THR A 183 9.54 -8.83 21.68
C THR A 183 10.15 -8.23 22.94
N ALA A 184 11.47 -8.33 23.13
CA ALA A 184 12.16 -7.64 24.20
C ALA A 184 12.07 -6.11 24.05
N ILE A 185 12.25 -5.58 22.82
CA ILE A 185 12.07 -4.16 22.51
C ILE A 185 10.64 -3.72 22.88
N ALA A 186 9.61 -4.48 22.47
CA ALA A 186 8.22 -4.17 22.82
C ALA A 186 8.01 -4.08 24.35
N GLY A 187 8.75 -4.86 25.12
CA GLY A 187 8.76 -4.84 26.58
C GLY A 187 9.22 -3.53 27.23
N TYR A 188 9.91 -2.65 26.49
CA TYR A 188 10.34 -1.33 26.98
C TYR A 188 9.26 -0.25 26.82
N ALA A 189 8.12 -0.55 26.19
CA ALA A 189 7.06 0.43 26.00
C ALA A 189 6.47 0.82 27.36
N PRO A 190 6.27 2.13 27.62
CA PRO A 190 5.72 2.56 28.89
C PRO A 190 4.29 2.04 29.06
N VAL A 191 3.87 1.86 30.31
CA VAL A 191 2.53 1.44 30.73
C VAL A 191 2.18 -0.02 30.40
N VAL A 192 2.27 -0.45 29.14
CA VAL A 192 1.73 -1.75 28.66
C VAL A 192 2.78 -2.66 28.02
N GLY A 193 4.06 -2.28 27.99
CA GLY A 193 5.08 -3.01 27.25
C GLY A 193 5.27 -4.46 27.70
N LYS A 194 5.32 -4.70 29.01
CA LYS A 194 5.48 -6.06 29.58
C LYS A 194 4.29 -6.96 29.28
N ASP A 195 3.08 -6.42 29.33
CA ASP A 195 1.86 -7.16 29.01
C ASP A 195 1.81 -7.51 27.53
N ILE A 196 2.17 -6.57 26.64
CA ILE A 196 2.26 -6.83 25.20
C ILE A 196 3.32 -7.88 24.90
N GLN A 197 4.51 -7.78 25.52
CA GLN A 197 5.58 -8.75 25.36
C GLN A 197 5.12 -10.16 25.76
N PHE A 198 4.46 -10.30 26.91
CA PHE A 198 3.93 -11.58 27.39
C PHE A 198 2.80 -12.11 26.49
N LEU A 199 1.90 -11.23 26.05
CA LEU A 199 0.82 -11.58 25.12
C LEU A 199 1.34 -12.07 23.77
N LEU A 200 2.40 -11.46 23.23
CA LEU A 200 2.98 -11.88 21.94
C LEU A 200 3.73 -13.22 22.06
N MET A 201 4.46 -13.44 23.16
CA MET A 201 5.24 -14.67 23.34
C MET A 201 4.39 -15.85 23.83
N GLY A 202 3.33 -15.59 24.60
CA GLY A 202 2.52 -16.66 25.20
C GLY A 202 3.21 -17.48 26.28
N GLY A 203 4.34 -16.99 26.79
CA GLY A 203 5.15 -17.62 27.81
C GLY A 203 6.27 -16.68 28.27
N SER A 204 7.17 -17.19 29.10
CA SER A 204 8.36 -16.46 29.56
C SER A 204 9.49 -16.40 28.53
N THR A 205 9.45 -17.29 27.53
CA THR A 205 10.46 -17.40 26.47
C THR A 205 9.78 -17.61 25.11
N VAL A 206 10.54 -17.38 24.04
CA VAL A 206 10.08 -17.62 22.66
C VAL A 206 10.01 -19.13 22.40
N GLY A 207 8.84 -19.63 21.99
CA GLY A 207 8.59 -21.05 21.77
C GLY A 207 7.35 -21.32 20.93
N GLN A 208 6.74 -22.49 21.12
CA GLN A 208 5.58 -22.97 20.35
C GLN A 208 4.39 -21.99 20.35
N GLU A 209 4.07 -21.44 21.52
CA GLU A 209 2.96 -20.47 21.65
C GLU A 209 3.22 -19.18 20.86
N ALA A 210 4.45 -18.66 20.91
CA ALA A 210 4.86 -17.49 20.15
C ALA A 210 4.70 -17.76 18.64
N LEU A 211 5.22 -18.89 18.16
CA LEU A 211 5.14 -19.28 16.74
C LEU A 211 3.68 -19.34 16.25
N LEU A 212 2.79 -19.98 17.01
CA LEU A 212 1.38 -20.09 16.64
C LEU A 212 0.69 -18.72 16.61
N ARG A 213 0.90 -17.87 17.62
CA ARG A 213 0.29 -16.52 17.68
C ARG A 213 0.76 -15.65 16.52
N PHE A 214 2.07 -15.64 16.26
CA PHE A 214 2.63 -14.90 15.15
C PHE A 214 2.17 -15.43 13.79
N TYR A 215 2.02 -16.75 13.64
CA TYR A 215 1.42 -17.34 12.45
C TYR A 215 -0.01 -16.83 12.22
N VAL A 216 -0.88 -16.89 13.23
CA VAL A 216 -2.27 -16.39 13.12
C VAL A 216 -2.31 -14.89 12.82
N LEU A 217 -1.44 -14.10 13.48
CA LEU A 217 -1.31 -12.67 13.19
C LEU A 217 -0.91 -12.44 11.73
N HIS A 218 0.08 -13.18 11.24
CA HIS A 218 0.62 -12.99 9.91
C HIS A 218 -0.33 -13.46 8.81
N VAL A 219 -0.98 -14.63 8.93
CA VAL A 219 -1.76 -15.18 7.81
C VAL A 219 -3.21 -14.70 7.77
N ALA A 220 -3.76 -14.25 8.91
CA ALA A 220 -5.17 -13.88 9.01
C ALA A 220 -5.38 -12.43 9.45
N VAL A 221 -4.94 -12.07 10.67
CA VAL A 221 -5.33 -10.80 11.30
C VAL A 221 -4.72 -9.60 10.55
N LEU A 222 -3.42 -9.59 10.33
CA LEU A 222 -2.72 -8.48 9.71
C LEU A 222 -3.08 -8.29 8.23
N PRO A 223 -3.17 -9.34 7.39
CA PRO A 223 -3.67 -9.19 6.01
C PRO A 223 -5.08 -8.63 5.93
N ALA A 224 -5.99 -9.04 6.85
CA ALA A 224 -7.35 -8.53 6.88
C ALA A 224 -7.38 -7.03 7.23
N VAL A 225 -6.64 -6.61 8.26
CA VAL A 225 -6.52 -5.20 8.66
C VAL A 225 -5.86 -4.37 7.55
N LEU A 226 -4.79 -4.88 6.92
CA LEU A 226 -4.11 -4.20 5.83
C LEU A 226 -5.03 -4.04 4.61
N THR A 227 -5.80 -5.07 4.26
CA THR A 227 -6.79 -5.03 3.17
C THR A 227 -7.85 -3.96 3.43
N LEU A 228 -8.41 -3.91 4.64
CA LEU A 228 -9.37 -2.88 5.04
C LEU A 228 -8.78 -1.47 4.94
N MET A 229 -7.56 -1.28 5.44
CA MET A 229 -6.87 0.02 5.39
C MET A 229 -6.52 0.44 3.97
N ILE A 230 -6.11 -0.48 3.09
CA ILE A 230 -5.88 -0.23 1.66
C ILE A 230 -7.19 0.19 0.98
N ALA A 231 -8.30 -0.49 1.28
CA ALA A 231 -9.61 -0.15 0.74
C ALA A 231 -10.02 1.28 1.14
N ILE A 232 -9.83 1.65 2.43
CA ILE A 232 -10.10 3.01 2.92
C ILE A 232 -9.16 4.02 2.25
N HIS A 233 -7.88 3.68 2.06
CA HIS A 233 -6.89 4.53 1.41
C HIS A 233 -7.28 4.84 -0.05
N PHE A 234 -7.65 3.83 -0.83
CA PHE A 234 -8.09 4.01 -2.22
C PHE A 234 -9.44 4.73 -2.32
N TRP A 235 -10.38 4.39 -1.45
CA TRP A 235 -11.64 5.11 -1.35
C TRP A 235 -11.41 6.60 -1.12
N ARG A 236 -10.49 6.96 -0.21
CA ARG A 236 -10.21 8.35 0.11
C ARG A 236 -9.54 9.08 -1.05
N ILE A 237 -8.61 8.46 -1.77
CA ILE A 237 -8.03 9.01 -3.01
C ILE A 237 -9.15 9.37 -4.01
N ARG A 238 -10.13 8.49 -4.20
CA ARG A 238 -11.26 8.74 -5.10
C ARG A 238 -12.14 9.88 -4.60
N LYS A 239 -12.45 9.93 -3.29
CA LYS A 239 -13.30 10.99 -2.71
C LYS A 239 -12.62 12.37 -2.70
N ASP A 240 -11.29 12.41 -2.64
CA ASP A 240 -10.49 13.64 -2.67
C ASP A 240 -10.24 14.19 -4.10
N GLY A 241 -10.90 13.61 -5.11
CA GLY A 241 -10.76 14.04 -6.51
C GLY A 241 -9.56 13.44 -7.23
N GLY A 242 -9.05 12.31 -6.74
CA GLY A 242 -7.91 11.60 -7.32
C GLY A 242 -6.56 12.07 -6.77
N LEU A 243 -5.51 11.70 -7.50
CA LEU A 243 -4.13 12.08 -7.16
C LEU A 243 -3.95 13.60 -7.17
N SER A 244 -3.06 14.08 -6.32
CA SER A 244 -2.60 15.47 -6.32
C SER A 244 -2.02 15.85 -7.69
N ARG A 245 -1.99 17.16 -7.95
CA ARG A 245 -1.44 17.72 -9.19
C ARG A 245 -0.98 19.16 -8.98
N PRO A 246 -0.04 19.65 -9.80
CA PRO A 246 0.32 21.07 -9.84
C PRO A 246 -0.90 21.97 -10.10
N ALA A 247 -0.93 23.17 -9.51
CA ALA A 247 -2.04 24.11 -9.71
C ALA A 247 -2.17 24.62 -11.17
N ASP A 248 -1.06 24.64 -11.90
CA ASP A 248 -0.93 25.02 -13.32
C ASP A 248 -1.25 23.87 -14.29
N SER A 249 -1.81 22.76 -13.79
CA SER A 249 -2.10 21.58 -14.62
C SER A 249 -3.45 21.62 -15.34
N ASP A 250 -4.36 22.49 -14.90
CA ASP A 250 -5.60 22.80 -15.60
C ASP A 250 -5.38 24.04 -16.49
N PRO A 251 -5.92 24.09 -17.73
CA PRO A 251 -5.96 25.29 -18.54
C PRO A 251 -6.59 26.46 -17.77
N THR A 252 -6.03 27.67 -17.95
CA THR A 252 -6.63 28.87 -17.39
C THR A 252 -8.03 29.05 -18.02
N PRO A 253 -9.11 29.20 -17.23
CA PRO A 253 -10.41 29.50 -17.79
C PRO A 253 -10.33 30.72 -18.73
N PRO A 254 -11.06 30.73 -19.86
CA PRO A 254 -11.21 31.91 -20.70
C PRO A 254 -11.50 33.16 -19.85
N MET A 255 -10.92 34.31 -20.21
CA MET A 255 -11.06 35.55 -19.41
C MET A 255 -12.53 35.94 -19.14
N GLU A 256 -13.49 35.54 -19.98
CA GLU A 256 -14.93 35.68 -19.72
C GLU A 256 -15.39 35.03 -18.40
N MET A 257 -14.86 33.85 -18.05
CA MET A 257 -15.16 33.18 -16.78
C MET A 257 -14.45 33.82 -15.58
N MET A 258 -13.35 34.54 -15.79
CA MET A 258 -12.66 35.29 -14.72
C MET A 258 -13.25 36.69 -14.51
N ALA A 259 -13.84 37.29 -15.54
CA ALA A 259 -14.57 38.55 -15.48
C ALA A 259 -15.95 38.38 -14.80
N ALA A 260 -16.52 37.18 -14.88
CA ALA A 260 -17.56 36.73 -13.96
C ALA A 260 -16.92 36.46 -12.59
N GLY A 261 -16.68 37.53 -11.82
CA GLY A 261 -16.35 37.40 -10.40
C GLY A 261 -17.31 36.44 -9.72
N THR A 262 -16.89 35.82 -8.61
CA THR A 262 -17.79 35.04 -7.73
C THR A 262 -19.13 35.75 -7.72
N PRO A 263 -20.23 35.12 -8.22
CA PRO A 263 -21.51 35.78 -8.22
C PRO A 263 -21.72 36.19 -6.78
N ASP A 264 -21.75 37.50 -6.54
CA ASP A 264 -22.27 38.06 -5.30
C ASP A 264 -23.52 37.23 -5.02
N PRO A 265 -23.65 36.54 -3.86
CA PRO A 265 -24.76 35.65 -3.62
C PRO A 265 -26.01 36.51 -3.54
N LYS A 266 -26.54 36.88 -4.70
CA LYS A 266 -27.80 37.57 -4.86
C LYS A 266 -28.77 36.64 -4.14
N PRO A 267 -29.43 37.10 -3.07
CA PRO A 267 -30.41 36.28 -2.41
C PRO A 267 -31.37 35.82 -3.49
N VAL A 268 -31.47 34.51 -3.68
CA VAL A 268 -32.46 33.94 -4.58
C VAL A 268 -33.80 34.37 -4.00
N LEU A 269 -34.39 35.41 -4.59
CA LEU A 269 -35.73 35.87 -4.27
C LEU A 269 -36.68 34.82 -4.80
N LEU A 270 -37.10 33.92 -3.92
CA LEU A 270 -38.09 32.90 -4.26
C LEU A 270 -39.42 33.60 -4.50
N GLU A 271 -40.02 33.39 -5.67
CA GLU A 271 -41.33 33.94 -5.98
C GLU A 271 -42.38 33.23 -5.11
N PRO A 272 -43.26 33.96 -4.39
CA PRO A 272 -44.20 33.39 -3.42
C PRO A 272 -45.17 32.32 -3.95
N ARG A 273 -45.31 32.21 -5.28
CA ARG A 273 -46.29 31.34 -5.95
C ARG A 273 -45.67 30.18 -6.74
N ARG A 274 -44.35 29.99 -6.71
CA ARG A 274 -43.71 28.85 -7.36
C ARG A 274 -43.42 27.72 -6.38
N THR A 275 -43.79 26.51 -6.75
CA THR A 275 -43.35 25.29 -6.07
C THR A 275 -41.93 24.98 -6.52
N TYR A 276 -40.96 25.09 -5.61
CA TYR A 276 -39.57 24.73 -5.87
C TYR A 276 -39.32 23.30 -5.41
N GLY A 277 -38.64 22.49 -6.21
CA GLY A 277 -38.08 21.23 -5.74
C GLY A 277 -36.99 21.49 -4.69
N LEU A 278 -36.71 20.52 -3.81
CA LEU A 278 -35.62 20.59 -2.81
C LEU A 278 -34.28 21.04 -3.43
N GLN A 279 -34.02 20.67 -4.69
CA GLN A 279 -32.83 21.07 -5.46
C GLN A 279 -32.73 22.59 -5.71
N GLY A 280 -33.83 23.33 -5.75
CA GLY A 280 -33.84 24.79 -5.88
C GLY A 280 -33.66 25.55 -4.57
N LEU A 281 -33.76 24.85 -3.42
CA LEU A 281 -33.65 25.40 -2.07
C LEU A 281 -32.27 25.17 -1.44
N VAL A 282 -31.48 24.23 -1.96
CA VAL A 282 -30.12 23.97 -1.46
C VAL A 282 -29.20 25.08 -1.90
N ARG A 283 -28.75 25.89 -0.93
CA ARG A 283 -27.71 26.91 -1.14
C ARG A 283 -26.33 26.27 -1.00
N GLY A 284 -25.50 26.45 -2.01
CA GLY A 284 -24.15 25.90 -2.12
C GLY A 284 -23.91 25.34 -3.53
N PRO A 285 -22.66 25.06 -3.92
CA PRO A 285 -22.38 24.38 -5.18
C PRO A 285 -23.03 23.00 -5.17
N LEU A 286 -24.23 22.92 -5.75
CA LEU A 286 -25.14 21.77 -5.72
C LEU A 286 -24.55 20.49 -6.31
N THR A 287 -23.46 20.62 -7.05
CA THR A 287 -22.58 19.55 -7.47
C THR A 287 -21.24 20.20 -7.82
N LYS A 288 -20.14 19.44 -7.80
CA LYS A 288 -18.89 19.83 -8.49
C LYS A 288 -19.06 19.95 -10.03
N VAL A 289 -20.26 20.16 -10.55
CA VAL A 289 -20.53 20.31 -11.99
C VAL A 289 -20.15 21.74 -12.37
N GLY A 290 -19.05 21.86 -13.10
CA GLY A 290 -18.30 23.10 -13.34
C GLY A 290 -16.81 22.96 -13.02
N ASN A 291 -16.45 22.05 -12.12
CA ASN A 291 -15.07 21.61 -11.87
C ASN A 291 -14.82 20.25 -12.54
N ILE A 292 -15.31 20.05 -13.77
CA ILE A 292 -14.73 18.98 -14.59
C ILE A 292 -13.32 19.49 -14.86
N PRO A 293 -12.26 18.80 -14.39
CA PRO A 293 -10.94 19.24 -14.76
C PRO A 293 -10.84 19.12 -16.28
N ASP A 294 -10.70 20.27 -16.93
CA ASP A 294 -10.20 20.33 -18.28
C ASP A 294 -8.89 19.55 -18.29
N ASN A 295 -8.70 18.66 -19.28
CA ASN A 295 -7.59 17.71 -19.37
C ASN A 295 -7.74 16.36 -18.60
N THR A 296 -8.95 15.80 -18.55
CA THR A 296 -9.19 14.42 -18.12
C THR A 296 -9.33 13.43 -19.27
N VAL A 297 -9.07 12.15 -19.00
CA VAL A 297 -9.27 11.02 -19.92
C VAL A 297 -10.10 9.94 -19.23
N TYR A 298 -10.84 9.14 -19.99
CA TYR A 298 -11.59 8.00 -19.43
C TYR A 298 -10.63 6.95 -18.88
N SER A 299 -11.01 6.33 -17.75
CA SER A 299 -10.23 5.26 -17.15
C SER A 299 -10.20 4.02 -18.04
N TRP A 300 -11.30 3.72 -18.72
CA TRP A 300 -11.32 2.73 -19.79
C TRP A 300 -11.02 3.39 -21.14
N PRO A 301 -10.03 2.90 -21.93
CA PRO A 301 -9.07 1.84 -21.59
C PRO A 301 -7.78 2.36 -20.91
N HIS A 302 -7.58 3.68 -20.85
CA HIS A 302 -6.26 4.27 -20.58
C HIS A 302 -5.67 3.96 -19.21
N LEU A 303 -6.44 4.19 -18.13
CA LEU A 303 -5.98 3.89 -16.77
C LEU A 303 -5.80 2.37 -16.60
N PHE A 304 -6.77 1.59 -17.09
CA PHE A 304 -6.73 0.14 -16.98
C PHE A 304 -5.48 -0.46 -17.65
N MET A 305 -5.13 0.01 -18.84
CA MET A 305 -3.91 -0.44 -19.53
C MET A 305 -2.64 -0.03 -18.78
N ALA A 306 -2.61 1.16 -18.19
CA ALA A 306 -1.47 1.60 -17.37
C ALA A 306 -1.33 0.72 -16.11
N GLU A 307 -2.43 0.41 -15.43
CA GLU A 307 -2.44 -0.48 -14.26
C GLU A 307 -2.02 -1.91 -14.64
N LEU A 308 -2.55 -2.46 -15.73
CA LEU A 308 -2.20 -3.79 -16.23
C LEU A 308 -0.71 -3.85 -16.59
N PHE A 309 -0.17 -2.82 -17.23
CA PHE A 309 1.25 -2.73 -17.54
C PHE A 309 2.11 -2.77 -16.27
N VAL A 310 1.76 -1.97 -15.25
CA VAL A 310 2.49 -1.96 -13.96
C VAL A 310 2.36 -3.32 -13.25
N PHE A 311 1.20 -3.98 -13.32
CA PHE A 311 1.00 -5.31 -12.77
C PHE A 311 1.92 -6.34 -13.43
N VAL A 312 1.89 -6.45 -14.76
CA VAL A 312 2.72 -7.39 -15.53
C VAL A 312 4.20 -7.12 -15.28
N LEU A 313 4.62 -5.85 -15.26
CA LEU A 313 6.00 -5.48 -14.95
C LEU A 313 6.40 -5.93 -13.55
N THR A 314 5.56 -5.67 -12.54
CA THR A 314 5.83 -6.03 -11.13
C THR A 314 5.92 -7.56 -10.98
N LEU A 315 4.95 -8.29 -11.53
CA LEU A 315 4.93 -9.75 -11.49
C LEU A 315 6.14 -10.35 -12.19
N SER A 316 6.49 -9.84 -13.38
CA SER A 316 7.64 -10.32 -14.15
C SER A 316 8.95 -10.05 -13.43
N ALA A 317 9.11 -8.86 -12.83
CA ALA A 317 10.31 -8.52 -12.06
C ALA A 317 10.47 -9.43 -10.83
N VAL A 318 9.39 -9.67 -10.08
CA VAL A 318 9.40 -10.59 -8.93
C VAL A 318 9.70 -12.02 -9.37
N LEU A 319 9.10 -12.48 -10.48
CA LEU A 319 9.33 -13.82 -11.00
C LEU A 319 10.78 -14.01 -11.44
N VAL A 320 11.35 -13.06 -12.18
CA VAL A 320 12.76 -13.09 -12.59
C VAL A 320 13.67 -13.11 -11.36
N LEU A 321 13.41 -12.24 -10.37
CA LEU A 321 14.17 -12.21 -9.13
C LEU A 321 14.08 -13.54 -8.36
N ALA A 322 12.89 -14.15 -8.32
CA ALA A 322 12.64 -15.43 -7.66
C ALA A 322 13.28 -16.63 -8.36
N LEU A 323 13.45 -16.56 -9.69
CA LEU A 323 14.13 -17.58 -10.48
C LEU A 323 15.65 -17.47 -10.39
N LEU A 324 16.18 -16.24 -10.34
CA LEU A 324 17.62 -15.99 -10.35
C LEU A 324 18.25 -16.05 -8.96
N PHE A 325 17.52 -15.67 -7.90
CA PHE A 325 18.06 -15.55 -6.56
C PHE A 325 17.22 -16.32 -5.55
N ASN A 326 17.84 -17.32 -4.93
CA ASN A 326 17.21 -18.08 -3.87
C ASN A 326 17.12 -17.28 -2.58
N ALA A 327 15.94 -17.30 -1.95
CA ALA A 327 15.77 -16.67 -0.65
C ALA A 327 16.58 -17.43 0.41
N PRO A 328 17.38 -16.73 1.23
CA PRO A 328 18.21 -17.34 2.26
C PRO A 328 17.35 -18.08 3.29
N LEU A 329 17.90 -19.14 3.87
CA LEU A 329 17.39 -19.87 5.04
C LEU A 329 18.63 -20.28 5.81
N GLU A 330 18.69 -19.89 7.07
CA GLU A 330 19.81 -20.20 7.94
C GLU A 330 19.72 -21.64 8.46
N GLU A 331 20.70 -22.03 9.26
CA GLU A 331 20.68 -23.28 10.03
C GLU A 331 19.47 -23.36 10.98
N PRO A 332 19.05 -24.58 11.36
CA PRO A 332 18.00 -24.77 12.36
C PRO A 332 18.38 -24.11 13.68
N VAL A 333 17.36 -23.71 14.44
CA VAL A 333 17.55 -22.96 15.68
C VAL A 333 18.41 -23.74 16.68
N ASN A 334 19.50 -23.12 17.11
CA ASN A 334 20.35 -23.57 18.19
C ASN A 334 20.51 -22.43 19.21
N VAL A 335 19.75 -22.52 20.30
CA VAL A 335 19.73 -21.50 21.37
C VAL A 335 21.10 -21.38 22.07
N MET A 336 21.90 -22.45 22.05
CA MET A 336 23.23 -22.48 22.68
C MET A 336 24.31 -21.78 21.84
N HIS A 337 24.05 -21.52 20.55
CA HIS A 337 25.02 -20.90 19.63
C HIS A 337 24.37 -19.75 18.85
N PRO A 338 24.18 -18.58 19.47
CA PRO A 338 23.66 -17.40 18.78
C PRO A 338 24.58 -16.98 17.62
N PRO A 339 24.03 -16.55 16.47
CA PRO A 339 24.85 -16.12 15.33
C PRO A 339 25.57 -14.82 15.69
N ASN A 340 26.85 -14.71 15.32
CA ASN A 340 27.66 -13.53 15.55
C ASN A 340 28.35 -13.09 14.25
N PRO A 341 28.00 -11.94 13.64
CA PRO A 341 26.99 -10.97 14.09
C PRO A 341 25.57 -11.32 13.65
N ALA A 342 24.59 -11.25 14.56
CA ALA A 342 23.17 -11.36 14.21
C ALA A 342 22.70 -10.10 13.44
N LYS A 343 22.20 -10.25 12.21
CA LYS A 343 21.77 -9.13 11.35
C LYS A 343 20.26 -9.12 11.10
N ALA A 344 19.57 -8.10 11.62
CA ALA A 344 18.19 -7.85 11.27
C ALA A 344 18.03 -7.61 9.75
N PRO A 345 16.82 -7.75 9.19
CA PRO A 345 16.54 -7.36 7.81
C PRO A 345 16.99 -5.92 7.53
N TRP A 346 17.38 -5.63 6.29
CA TRP A 346 17.98 -4.34 5.92
C TRP A 346 17.16 -3.12 6.38
N TYR A 347 15.83 -3.20 6.34
CA TYR A 347 14.92 -2.12 6.77
C TYR A 347 14.78 -1.97 8.30
N PHE A 348 15.35 -2.90 9.09
CA PHE A 348 15.43 -2.84 10.56
C PHE A 348 16.87 -2.64 11.07
N LEU A 349 17.90 -2.67 10.21
CA LEU A 349 19.29 -2.54 10.65
C LEU A 349 19.54 -1.23 11.40
N GLY A 350 19.03 -0.10 10.89
CA GLY A 350 19.17 1.18 11.58
C GLY A 350 18.49 1.20 12.95
N LEU A 351 17.37 0.51 13.12
CA LEU A 351 16.73 0.34 14.42
C LEU A 351 17.57 -0.53 15.35
N GLN A 352 18.11 -1.64 14.83
CA GLN A 352 18.98 -2.54 15.59
C GLN A 352 20.23 -1.80 16.12
N GLU A 353 20.86 -0.94 15.30
CA GLU A 353 22.01 -0.13 15.74
C GLU A 353 21.64 0.81 16.89
N MET A 354 20.49 1.49 16.83
CA MET A 354 20.10 2.37 17.93
C MET A 354 19.79 1.57 19.21
N VAL A 355 19.20 0.38 19.07
CA VAL A 355 18.86 -0.50 20.20
C VAL A 355 20.10 -1.02 20.92
N SER A 356 21.23 -1.23 20.23
CA SER A 356 22.48 -1.67 20.89
C SER A 356 23.06 -0.62 21.84
N TYR A 357 22.71 0.67 21.69
CA TYR A 357 23.07 1.73 22.63
C TYR A 357 22.03 1.90 23.73
N SER A 358 20.75 1.94 23.36
CA SER A 358 19.65 2.08 24.31
C SER A 358 18.40 1.42 23.75
N ALA A 359 17.95 0.33 24.39
CA ALA A 359 16.77 -0.41 23.93
C ALA A 359 15.51 0.46 23.90
N PHE A 360 15.31 1.32 24.92
CA PHE A 360 14.18 2.25 24.96
C PHE A 360 14.28 3.31 23.86
N TRP A 361 15.38 4.08 23.81
CA TRP A 361 15.48 5.19 22.85
C TRP A 361 15.58 4.70 21.41
N GLY A 362 16.33 3.64 21.16
CA GLY A 362 16.49 3.09 19.83
C GLY A 362 15.28 2.31 19.32
N GLY A 363 14.60 1.59 20.20
CA GLY A 363 13.47 0.74 19.82
C GLY A 363 12.12 1.47 19.82
N ILE A 364 11.94 2.46 20.71
CA ILE A 364 10.62 3.06 20.97
C ILE A 364 10.67 4.58 20.89
N GLY A 365 11.59 5.23 21.62
CA GLY A 365 11.63 6.68 21.75
C GLY A 365 11.83 7.39 20.40
N VAL A 366 12.96 7.14 19.74
CA VAL A 366 13.32 7.77 18.47
C VAL A 366 12.34 7.38 17.34
N PRO A 367 12.05 6.08 17.09
CA PRO A 367 11.05 5.71 16.09
C PRO A 367 9.67 6.30 16.37
N GLY A 368 9.25 6.34 17.65
CA GLY A 368 7.98 6.93 18.07
C GLY A 368 7.90 8.43 17.75
N ILE A 369 8.97 9.18 18.03
CA ILE A 369 9.05 10.61 17.67
C ILE A 369 8.93 10.78 16.14
N PHE A 370 9.64 9.97 15.35
CA PHE A 370 9.55 10.03 13.89
C PHE A 370 8.13 9.77 13.38
N VAL A 371 7.47 8.74 13.90
CA VAL A 371 6.07 8.43 13.56
C VAL A 371 5.16 9.61 13.93
N MET A 372 5.32 10.18 15.12
CA MET A 372 4.53 11.32 15.56
C MET A 372 4.73 12.56 14.67
N LEU A 373 5.97 12.84 14.25
CA LEU A 373 6.27 13.93 13.31
C LEU A 373 5.64 13.67 11.93
N LEU A 374 5.71 12.45 11.43
CA LEU A 374 5.04 12.08 10.18
C LEU A 374 3.52 12.27 10.30
N LEU A 375 2.89 11.79 11.37
CA LEU A 375 1.45 11.96 11.61
C LEU A 375 1.05 13.44 11.76
N ALA A 376 1.89 14.26 12.39
CA ALA A 376 1.66 15.68 12.58
C ALA A 376 1.88 16.52 11.31
N THR A 377 2.70 16.03 10.37
CA THR A 377 3.12 16.74 9.15
C THR A 377 1.99 17.48 8.41
N PRO A 378 0.86 16.85 8.03
CA PRO A 378 -0.21 17.55 7.31
C PRO A 378 -0.88 18.66 8.12
N TYR A 379 -0.84 18.57 9.44
CA TYR A 379 -1.45 19.54 10.35
C TYR A 379 -0.52 20.71 10.65
N LEU A 380 0.79 20.51 10.51
CA LEU A 380 1.83 21.54 10.62
C LEU A 380 2.04 22.28 9.29
N ASP A 381 2.10 21.57 8.16
CA ASP A 381 2.32 22.14 6.81
C ASP A 381 0.99 22.36 6.05
N ARG A 382 0.20 23.33 6.51
CA ARG A 382 -1.15 23.62 5.96
C ARG A 382 -1.17 24.48 4.69
N GLY A 383 -0.06 25.12 4.32
CA GLY A 383 -0.04 26.07 3.21
C GLY A 383 -0.27 25.38 1.85
N PRO A 384 -1.07 25.92 0.92
CA PRO A 384 -1.38 25.25 -0.35
C PRO A 384 -0.21 25.25 -1.35
N LYS A 385 0.87 25.98 -1.05
CA LYS A 385 2.03 26.13 -1.95
C LYS A 385 2.79 24.81 -2.13
N GLY A 386 3.27 24.61 -3.37
CA GLY A 386 4.09 23.46 -3.74
C GLY A 386 3.38 22.11 -3.88
N VAL A 387 2.05 22.06 -3.76
CA VAL A 387 1.28 20.82 -3.93
C VAL A 387 1.42 20.28 -5.35
N GLY A 388 1.71 19.00 -5.45
CA GLY A 388 1.83 18.26 -6.70
C GLY A 388 3.08 18.57 -7.52
N LYS A 389 4.02 19.40 -7.02
CA LYS A 389 5.30 19.69 -7.69
C LYS A 389 6.43 18.98 -6.96
N TRP A 390 7.24 18.21 -7.70
CA TRP A 390 8.48 17.63 -7.17
C TRP A 390 9.44 18.74 -6.75
N PHE A 391 10.05 18.60 -5.57
CA PHE A 391 11.08 19.51 -5.05
C PHE A 391 10.72 21.00 -5.15
N SER A 392 9.47 21.35 -4.83
CA SER A 392 8.99 22.74 -4.86
C SER A 392 9.89 23.65 -4.01
N ARG A 393 10.29 24.79 -4.58
CA ARG A 393 11.06 25.84 -3.89
C ARG A 393 10.32 26.40 -2.67
N ASP A 394 8.99 26.44 -2.71
CA ASP A 394 8.15 26.87 -1.58
C ASP A 394 8.24 25.93 -0.37
N ARG A 395 8.76 24.72 -0.55
CA ARG A 395 8.89 23.68 0.48
C ARG A 395 10.34 23.23 0.67
N LEU A 396 11.30 24.07 0.29
CA LEU A 396 12.73 23.71 0.33
C LEU A 396 13.17 23.28 1.73
N LEU A 397 12.82 24.04 2.77
CA LEU A 397 13.16 23.68 4.15
C LEU A 397 12.58 22.31 4.56
N ALA A 398 11.28 22.10 4.34
CA ALA A 398 10.62 20.84 4.69
C ALA A 398 11.20 19.64 3.91
N ASN A 399 11.46 19.83 2.61
CA ASN A 399 12.07 18.81 1.77
C ASN A 399 13.51 18.48 2.20
N THR A 400 14.31 19.49 2.54
CA THR A 400 15.69 19.30 2.99
C THR A 400 15.74 18.55 4.33
N ILE A 401 14.91 18.94 5.31
CA ILE A 401 14.83 18.25 6.60
C ILE A 401 14.42 16.79 6.40
N PHE A 402 13.39 16.54 5.60
CA PHE A 402 12.92 15.18 5.32
C PHE A 402 13.99 14.35 4.61
N LEU A 403 14.63 14.89 3.58
CA LEU A 403 15.69 14.20 2.86
C LEU A 403 16.92 13.94 3.74
N SER A 404 17.26 14.84 4.68
CA SER A 404 18.34 14.56 5.64
C SER A 404 18.01 13.38 6.55
N PHE A 405 16.75 13.20 6.95
CA PHE A 405 16.33 12.03 7.72
C PHE A 405 16.35 10.75 6.89
N VAL A 406 15.88 10.82 5.63
CA VAL A 406 15.97 9.69 4.70
C VAL A 406 17.43 9.30 4.47
N LEU A 407 18.32 10.28 4.25
CA LEU A 407 19.74 10.04 4.05
C LEU A 407 20.39 9.44 5.31
N ALA A 408 20.09 9.98 6.49
CA ALA A 408 20.57 9.43 7.76
C ALA A 408 20.11 7.98 7.94
N ASN A 409 18.85 7.66 7.62
CA ASN A 409 18.34 6.29 7.66
C ASN A 409 19.12 5.36 6.72
N VAL A 410 19.37 5.79 5.46
CA VAL A 410 20.17 5.01 4.51
C VAL A 410 21.60 4.81 5.02
N ILE A 411 22.23 5.84 5.59
CA ILE A 411 23.55 5.73 6.20
C ILE A 411 23.55 4.70 7.33
N PHE A 412 22.56 4.73 8.23
CA PHE A 412 22.43 3.74 9.30
C PHE A 412 22.25 2.32 8.76
N VAL A 413 21.49 2.14 7.68
CA VAL A 413 21.36 0.83 7.02
C VAL A 413 22.70 0.36 6.46
N ILE A 414 23.47 1.24 5.79
CA ILE A 414 24.80 0.92 5.26
C ILE A 414 25.76 0.54 6.40
N ILE A 415 25.79 1.36 7.47
CA ILE A 415 26.60 1.10 8.66
C ILE A 415 26.25 -0.26 9.27
N GLY A 416 24.98 -0.52 9.54
CA GLY A 416 24.54 -1.80 10.11
C GLY A 416 24.74 -3.00 9.17
N THR A 417 24.87 -2.77 7.87
CA THR A 417 25.13 -3.83 6.88
C THR A 417 26.61 -4.23 6.85
N PHE A 418 27.50 -3.24 6.81
CA PHE A 418 28.91 -3.43 6.46
C PHE A 418 29.90 -3.19 7.61
N PHE A 419 29.55 -2.42 8.64
CA PHE A 419 30.49 -1.94 9.65
C PHE A 419 30.17 -2.50 11.05
N ARG A 420 29.98 -3.82 11.15
CA ARG A 420 29.64 -4.54 12.39
C ARG A 420 30.77 -5.36 13.00
N GLY A 421 31.98 -5.27 12.47
CA GLY A 421 33.14 -5.94 13.06
C GLY A 421 33.62 -5.27 14.35
N PRO A 422 34.54 -5.90 15.10
CA PRO A 422 35.22 -5.26 16.21
C PRO A 422 35.77 -3.88 15.81
N ASN A 423 35.52 -2.85 16.61
CA ASN A 423 35.87 -1.44 16.30
C ASN A 423 35.29 -0.92 14.97
N TRP A 424 34.06 -1.32 14.60
CA TRP A 424 33.43 -0.95 13.33
C TRP A 424 34.20 -1.44 12.09
N ALA A 425 34.98 -2.51 12.24
CA ALA A 425 35.65 -3.11 11.11
C ALA A 425 34.64 -3.53 10.03
N PHE A 426 35.06 -3.42 8.78
CA PHE A 426 34.27 -3.87 7.64
C PHE A 426 34.08 -5.39 7.72
N VAL A 427 32.83 -5.84 7.61
CA VAL A 427 32.45 -7.25 7.57
C VAL A 427 31.58 -7.47 6.35
N THR A 428 31.94 -8.47 5.54
CA THR A 428 31.15 -8.82 4.37
C THR A 428 29.72 -9.22 4.81
N PRO A 429 28.68 -8.77 4.08
CA PRO A 429 27.30 -9.17 4.37
C PRO A 429 27.00 -10.63 4.07
N TRP A 430 27.89 -11.30 3.35
CA TRP A 430 27.81 -12.66 2.85
C TRP A 430 29.00 -13.48 3.33
#